data_AF-A0A024UT96-F1
#
_entry.id   AF-A0A024UT96-F1
#
_cell.length_a   1.000
_cell.length_b   1.000
_cell.length_c   1.000
_cell.angle_alpha   90.00
_cell.angle_beta   90.00
_cell.angle_gamma   90.00
#
_symmetry.space_group_name_H-M   'P 1'
#
loop_
_entity.id
_entity.type
_entity.pdbx_description
1 polymer ?
#
loop_
_entity_poly.entity_id
_entity_poly.type
_entity_poly.pdbx_seq_one_letter_code
_entity_poly.pdbx_strand_id
1 'polypeptide(L)'
;MMMTMDPSQTFGMDDEFDIDLDKLPADERDTILSNVTPDDSAPPDAYSLGQNDLRRELIDRGIQPKGFFNDDALRLQEEFDREHVSERESRMKHKIQMAAKSYLRETIKRKREQMDTELREEIDELAENPKLEVWLDLVKENTTPVEALLRVNSVATRALSKVLPFNLSLRALNLSGNQLNDMAGKALANVLRRNNSLVKMELEGNEFGPATAKEFASALSTNSGLTYLSLESNPLTSDEADFSGIAALSQMLTTNTTLTSLNLWRTRLGIDGGKALAKGMSENKTMLCLDIGNNKVALTDATMISRTLAENLDRYDAVQRKKGEMKKGQMEAAERMRKQHEEERKQKEHEQWLDERRVERQTERDRIEAERQRKLKEEEDRQRQISDRKAAERAAQLELEKKKKKKKGGKKKK
;
A
#
# COMPACT_ATOMS: atom_id res chain seq x y z
N MET A 1 -1.25 8.25 13.07
CA MET A 1 -1.16 9.66 13.46
C MET A 1 -0.37 10.40 12.39
N MET A 2 -1.06 10.89 11.35
CA MET A 2 -0.51 11.88 10.44
C MET A 2 -0.72 13.24 11.10
N MET A 3 0.31 14.09 11.14
CA MET A 3 0.11 15.51 11.43
C MET A 3 -0.66 16.12 10.25
N THR A 4 -1.99 16.14 10.37
CA THR A 4 -2.86 16.99 9.57
C THR A 4 -2.54 18.43 9.96
N MET A 5 -1.80 19.15 9.11
CA MET A 5 -1.72 20.59 9.25
C MET A 5 -3.11 21.16 8.94
N ASP A 6 -3.69 21.77 9.97
CA ASP A 6 -4.98 22.42 9.96
C ASP A 6 -4.96 23.65 9.03
N PRO A 7 -5.80 23.70 7.97
CA PRO A 7 -5.84 24.82 7.04
C PRO A 7 -6.48 26.09 7.62
N SER A 8 -6.99 26.04 8.86
CA SER A 8 -7.47 27.21 9.61
C SER A 8 -6.41 27.83 10.53
N GLN A 9 -5.20 27.26 10.60
CA GLN A 9 -4.07 27.95 11.21
C GLN A 9 -3.62 29.09 10.30
N THR A 10 -4.19 30.26 10.55
CA THR A 10 -3.59 31.54 10.20
C THR A 10 -2.20 31.57 10.81
N PHE A 11 -1.18 31.11 10.09
CA PHE A 11 0.13 31.74 10.20
C PHE A 11 -0.05 33.14 9.61
N GLY A 12 -0.62 34.03 10.40
CA GLY A 12 -0.14 35.40 10.38
C GLY A 12 1.36 35.26 10.55
N MET A 13 2.12 35.57 9.50
CA MET A 13 3.51 35.90 9.74
C MET A 13 3.48 37.18 10.55
N ASP A 14 3.30 37.03 11.86
CA ASP A 14 3.52 38.08 12.82
C ASP A 14 4.91 38.63 12.48
N ASP A 15 5.00 39.95 12.33
CA ASP A 15 6.22 40.65 11.96
C ASP A 15 7.37 40.42 12.98
N GLU A 16 7.11 39.70 14.08
CA GLU A 16 7.96 39.44 15.24
C GLU A 16 9.10 38.42 15.03
N PHE A 17 9.03 37.53 14.04
CA PHE A 17 10.06 36.49 13.86
C PHE A 17 11.01 36.77 12.69
N ASP A 18 12.32 36.64 12.94
CA ASP A 18 13.36 36.66 11.91
C ASP A 18 13.35 35.34 11.12
N ILE A 19 13.50 35.44 9.80
CA ILE A 19 13.58 34.29 8.88
C ILE A 19 15.01 33.75 8.87
N ASP A 20 15.15 32.47 9.15
CA ASP A 20 16.40 31.74 9.04
C ASP A 20 16.64 31.31 7.58
N LEU A 21 17.49 32.07 6.88
CA LEU A 21 17.80 31.88 5.46
C LEU A 21 18.52 30.56 5.18
N ASP A 22 19.25 30.01 6.16
CA ASP A 22 20.01 28.77 5.98
C ASP A 22 19.13 27.53 5.94
N LYS A 23 17.88 27.66 6.42
CA LYS A 23 16.87 26.61 6.33
C LYS A 23 16.11 26.62 4.99
N LEU A 24 16.30 27.66 4.17
CA LEU A 24 15.64 27.74 2.87
C LEU A 24 16.42 26.94 1.81
N PRO A 25 15.72 26.39 0.81
CA PRO A 25 16.35 25.86 -0.39
C PRO A 25 17.32 26.87 -1.03
N ALA A 26 18.41 26.36 -1.61
CA ALA A 26 19.47 27.22 -2.16
C ALA A 26 18.97 28.17 -3.25
N ASP A 27 18.05 27.71 -4.09
CA ASP A 27 17.40 28.48 -5.14
C ASP A 27 16.51 29.61 -4.59
N GLU A 28 15.74 29.35 -3.53
CA GLU A 28 14.94 30.37 -2.85
C GLU A 28 15.84 31.42 -2.19
N ARG A 29 16.91 30.98 -1.51
CA ARG A 29 17.89 31.88 -0.88
C ARG A 29 18.56 32.80 -1.90
N ASP A 30 19.03 32.25 -3.02
CA ASP A 30 19.70 33.03 -4.06
C ASP A 30 18.74 34.03 -4.72
N THR A 31 17.47 33.64 -4.89
CA THR A 31 16.41 34.53 -5.37
C THR A 31 16.15 35.67 -4.39
N ILE A 32 16.08 35.40 -3.09
CA ILE A 32 15.89 36.44 -2.07
C ILE A 32 17.07 37.42 -2.09
N LEU A 33 18.30 36.91 -2.09
CA LEU A 33 19.52 37.72 -2.06
C LEU A 33 19.66 38.59 -3.31
N SER A 34 19.28 38.09 -4.49
CA SER A 34 19.33 38.88 -5.73
C SER A 34 18.35 40.08 -5.74
N ASN A 35 17.29 40.03 -4.94
CA ASN A 35 16.31 41.11 -4.80
C ASN A 35 16.67 42.14 -3.70
N VAL A 36 17.76 41.93 -2.96
CA VAL A 36 18.21 42.86 -1.91
C VAL A 36 19.02 43.99 -2.55
N THR A 37 18.56 45.23 -2.36
CA THR A 37 19.30 46.41 -2.81
C THR A 37 20.60 46.57 -2.03
N PRO A 38 21.75 46.80 -2.70
CA PRO A 38 23.00 47.14 -2.04
C PRO A 38 22.89 48.33 -1.08
N ASP A 39 23.81 48.43 -0.12
CA ASP A 39 23.97 49.63 0.70
C ASP A 39 25.23 50.38 0.24
N ASP A 40 25.01 51.49 -0.45
CA ASP A 40 26.02 52.41 -0.99
C ASP A 40 26.29 53.61 -0.06
N SER A 41 25.79 53.56 1.18
CA SER A 41 26.08 54.58 2.19
C SER A 41 27.58 54.71 2.44
N ALA A 42 28.07 55.93 2.65
CA ALA A 42 29.45 56.20 3.06
C ALA A 42 29.53 56.59 4.55
N PRO A 43 30.64 56.31 5.24
CA PRO A 43 30.86 56.80 6.59
C PRO A 43 30.91 58.34 6.60
N PRO A 44 30.51 58.99 7.71
CA PRO A 44 30.74 60.42 7.89
C PRO A 44 32.23 60.75 7.77
N ASP A 45 32.55 61.93 7.22
CA ASP A 45 33.93 62.42 7.10
C ASP A 45 34.29 63.28 8.30
N ALA A 46 35.13 62.76 9.19
CA ALA A 46 35.61 63.46 10.38
C ALA A 46 36.50 64.67 10.05
N TYR A 47 37.16 64.70 8.88
CA TYR A 47 37.99 65.84 8.46
C TYR A 47 37.16 67.04 8.03
N SER A 48 35.87 66.83 7.74
CA SER A 48 34.92 67.90 7.41
C SER A 48 34.42 68.66 8.64
N LEU A 49 34.65 68.15 9.85
CA LEU A 49 34.16 68.73 11.11
C LEU A 49 35.01 69.91 11.57
N GLY A 50 34.35 70.91 12.16
CA GLY A 50 35.04 72.00 12.86
C GLY A 50 35.75 71.51 14.12
N GLN A 51 36.83 72.19 14.53
CA GLN A 51 37.69 71.75 15.65
C GLN A 51 36.94 71.56 16.99
N ASN A 52 35.90 72.36 17.25
CA ASN A 52 35.06 72.23 18.44
C ASN A 52 34.12 71.01 18.35
N ASP A 53 33.55 70.77 17.17
CA ASP A 53 32.63 69.66 16.92
C ASP A 53 33.39 68.32 16.95
N LEU A 54 34.56 68.27 16.32
CA LEU A 54 35.48 67.14 16.37
C LEU A 54 35.81 66.74 17.82
N ARG A 55 36.16 67.72 18.66
CA ARG A 55 36.49 67.49 20.06
C ARG A 55 35.29 66.99 20.85
N ARG A 56 34.09 67.48 20.54
CA ARG A 56 32.84 67.06 21.17
C ARG A 56 32.50 65.61 20.80
N GLU A 57 32.51 65.27 19.52
CA GLU A 57 32.22 63.92 19.02
C GLU A 57 33.18 62.87 19.60
N LEU A 58 34.47 63.21 19.75
CA LEU A 58 35.46 62.36 20.43
C LEU A 58 35.11 62.12 21.91
N ILE A 59 34.75 63.19 22.65
CA ILE A 59 34.38 63.09 24.07
C ILE A 59 33.09 62.29 24.24
N ASP A 60 32.09 62.53 23.40
CA ASP A 60 30.79 61.85 23.44
C ASP A 60 30.95 60.32 23.22
N ARG A 61 31.97 59.91 22.43
CA ARG A 61 32.36 58.50 22.22
C ARG A 61 33.41 57.97 23.20
N GLY A 62 33.80 58.76 24.20
CA GLY A 62 34.77 58.37 25.22
C GLY A 62 36.23 58.30 24.76
N ILE A 63 36.55 58.88 23.60
CA ILE A 63 37.90 58.93 23.04
C ILE A 63 38.61 60.20 23.54
N GLN A 64 39.77 60.06 24.18
CA GLN A 64 40.54 61.22 24.66
C GLN A 64 41.20 61.99 23.51
N PRO A 65 40.94 63.31 23.36
CA PRO A 65 41.60 64.16 22.37
C PRO A 65 43.08 64.36 22.70
N LYS A 66 43.94 64.26 21.69
CA LYS A 66 45.38 64.58 21.76
C LYS A 66 45.67 66.07 21.63
N GLY A 67 44.73 66.84 21.07
CA GLY A 67 44.87 68.29 20.89
C GLY A 67 45.49 68.71 19.55
N PHE A 68 45.81 67.76 18.67
CA PHE A 68 46.24 68.03 17.29
C PHE A 68 45.11 67.63 16.34
N PHE A 69 44.64 68.57 15.52
CA PHE A 69 43.47 68.38 14.66
C PHE A 69 43.55 67.11 13.78
N ASN A 70 44.67 66.90 13.08
CA ASN A 70 44.82 65.74 12.18
C ASN A 70 44.83 64.39 12.93
N ASP A 71 45.42 64.35 14.13
CA ASP A 71 45.47 63.13 14.96
C ASP A 71 44.09 62.82 15.56
N ASP A 72 43.37 63.86 15.97
CA ASP A 72 42.02 63.76 16.54
C ASP A 72 40.99 63.41 15.44
N ALA A 73 41.12 63.97 14.25
CA ALA A 73 40.29 63.67 13.08
C ALA A 73 40.52 62.23 12.59
N LEU A 74 41.77 61.76 12.54
CA LEU A 74 42.08 60.37 12.17
C LEU A 74 41.42 59.37 13.13
N ARG A 75 41.51 59.61 14.44
CA ARG A 75 40.90 58.73 15.45
C ARG A 75 39.38 58.72 15.39
N LEU A 76 38.76 59.87 15.15
CA LEU A 76 37.31 59.93 14.97
C LEU A 76 36.88 59.26 13.67
N GLN A 77 37.67 59.40 12.59
CA GLN A 77 37.40 58.72 11.33
C GLN A 77 37.44 57.20 11.49
N GLU A 78 38.44 56.66 12.20
CA GLU A 78 38.52 55.22 12.50
C GLU A 78 37.27 54.72 13.25
N GLU A 79 36.74 55.55 14.16
CA GLU A 79 35.51 55.25 14.89
C GLU A 79 34.26 55.34 14.00
N PHE A 80 34.15 56.38 13.16
CA PHE A 80 33.08 56.52 12.18
C PHE A 80 33.06 55.38 11.17
N ASP A 81 34.22 54.96 10.68
CA ASP A 81 34.34 53.82 9.76
C ASP A 81 33.88 52.53 10.44
N ARG A 82 34.24 52.33 11.72
CA ARG A 82 33.81 51.17 12.51
C ARG A 82 32.30 51.16 12.78
N GLU A 83 31.75 52.26 13.27
CA GLU A 83 30.30 52.43 13.49
C GLU A 83 29.55 52.21 12.18
N HIS A 84 30.03 52.80 11.09
CA HIS A 84 29.43 52.66 9.78
C HIS A 84 29.39 51.21 9.28
N VAL A 85 30.47 50.44 9.47
CA VAL A 85 30.47 49.01 9.12
C VAL A 85 29.41 48.25 9.91
N SER A 86 29.35 48.44 11.24
CA SER A 86 28.37 47.76 12.09
C SER A 86 26.93 48.14 11.77
N GLU A 87 26.67 49.43 11.52
CA GLU A 87 25.36 49.91 11.12
C GLU A 87 24.98 49.43 9.72
N ARG A 88 25.93 49.42 8.77
CA ARG A 88 25.73 48.90 7.42
C ARG A 88 25.38 47.43 7.45
N GLU A 89 26.08 46.62 8.25
CA GLU A 89 25.73 45.22 8.46
C GLU A 89 24.33 45.06 9.04
N SER A 90 23.95 45.89 10.02
CA SER A 90 22.61 45.88 10.63
C SER A 90 21.52 46.27 9.62
N ARG A 91 21.75 47.32 8.82
CA ARG A 91 20.86 47.75 7.73
C ARG A 91 20.73 46.67 6.67
N MET A 92 21.83 46.05 6.27
CA MET A 92 21.84 44.98 5.28
C MET A 92 21.09 43.75 5.79
N LYS A 93 21.32 43.33 7.05
CA LYS A 93 20.57 42.24 7.68
C LYS A 93 19.07 42.54 7.69
N HIS A 94 18.67 43.77 8.03
CA HIS A 94 17.27 44.18 8.00
C HIS A 94 16.68 44.15 6.58
N LYS A 95 17.41 44.67 5.58
CA LYS A 95 17.01 44.60 4.16
C LYS A 95 16.82 43.16 3.69
N ILE A 96 17.73 42.26 4.04
CA ILE A 96 17.64 40.83 3.70
C ILE A 96 16.41 40.20 4.38
N GLN A 97 16.17 40.48 5.67
CA GLN A 97 14.99 39.98 6.39
C GLN A 97 13.68 40.46 5.76
N MET A 98 13.60 41.74 5.38
CA MET A 98 12.43 42.30 4.70
C MET A 98 12.21 41.67 3.32
N ALA A 99 13.27 41.46 2.54
CA ALA A 99 13.20 40.77 1.25
C ALA A 99 12.72 39.32 1.41
N ALA A 100 13.24 38.59 2.40
CA ALA A 100 12.82 37.22 2.70
C ALA A 100 11.34 37.15 3.11
N LYS A 101 10.88 38.05 3.99
CA LYS A 101 9.47 38.13 4.43
C LYS A 101 8.56 38.43 3.24
N SER A 102 8.93 39.41 2.41
CA SER A 102 8.18 39.77 1.20
C SER A 102 8.08 38.60 0.22
N TYR A 103 9.21 37.95 -0.08
CA TYR A 103 9.27 36.80 -0.98
C TYR A 103 8.38 35.65 -0.50
N LEU A 104 8.45 35.30 0.77
CA LEU A 104 7.67 34.17 1.30
C LEU A 104 6.18 34.50 1.40
N ARG A 105 5.81 35.74 1.77
CA ARG A 105 4.40 36.20 1.74
C ARG A 105 3.84 36.13 0.32
N GLU A 106 4.57 36.65 -0.66
CA GLU A 106 4.17 36.62 -2.07
C GLU A 106 4.07 35.18 -2.58
N THR A 107 5.00 34.30 -2.19
CA THR A 107 4.98 32.89 -2.57
C THR A 107 3.77 32.15 -1.98
N ILE A 108 3.46 32.38 -0.70
CA ILE A 108 2.27 31.80 -0.04
C ILE A 108 1.00 32.34 -0.70
N LYS A 109 0.93 33.65 -0.96
CA LYS A 109 -0.20 34.29 -1.63
C LYS A 109 -0.42 33.70 -3.02
N ARG A 110 0.61 33.57 -3.85
CA ARG A 110 0.54 32.94 -5.17
C ARG A 110 0.07 31.50 -5.10
N LYS A 111 0.60 30.70 -4.17
CA LYS A 111 0.15 29.30 -3.96
C LYS A 111 -1.33 29.23 -3.57
N ARG A 112 -1.79 30.16 -2.73
CA ARG A 112 -3.21 30.26 -2.34
C ARG A 112 -4.09 30.65 -3.52
N GLU A 113 -3.71 31.68 -4.27
CA GLU A 113 -4.45 32.12 -5.47
C GLU A 113 -4.52 31.01 -6.54
N GLN A 114 -3.43 30.26 -6.73
CA GLN A 114 -3.41 29.08 -7.59
C GLN A 114 -4.39 28.02 -7.09
N MET A 115 -4.34 27.66 -5.80
CA MET A 115 -5.24 26.67 -5.21
C MET A 115 -6.72 27.10 -5.32
N ASP A 116 -7.03 28.37 -5.07
CA ASP A 116 -8.38 28.92 -5.20
C ASP A 116 -8.86 28.88 -6.67
N THR A 117 -7.96 29.16 -7.62
CA THR A 117 -8.24 29.03 -9.06
C THR A 117 -8.51 27.57 -9.44
N GLU A 118 -7.65 26.65 -9.02
CA GLU A 118 -7.81 25.21 -9.29
C GLU A 118 -9.11 24.66 -8.71
N LEU A 119 -9.48 25.08 -7.49
CA LEU A 119 -10.73 24.69 -6.85
C LEU A 119 -11.94 25.23 -7.62
N ARG A 120 -11.87 26.48 -8.09
CA ARG A 120 -12.93 27.07 -8.91
C ARG A 120 -13.11 26.33 -10.23
N GLU A 121 -12.03 26.05 -10.94
CA GLU A 121 -12.07 25.25 -12.17
C GLU A 121 -12.71 23.88 -11.94
N GLU A 122 -12.39 23.21 -10.83
CA GLU A 122 -12.98 21.91 -10.50
C GLU A 122 -14.48 22.00 -10.18
N ILE A 123 -14.90 23.05 -9.47
CA ILE A 123 -16.33 23.28 -9.20
C ILE A 123 -17.09 23.52 -10.51
N ASP A 124 -16.53 24.36 -11.39
CA ASP A 124 -17.13 24.66 -12.69
C ASP A 124 -17.21 23.38 -13.56
N GLU A 125 -16.14 22.58 -13.61
CA GLU A 125 -16.12 21.29 -14.34
C GLU A 125 -17.16 20.30 -13.78
N LEU A 126 -17.33 20.21 -12.46
CA LEU A 126 -18.33 19.34 -11.84
C LEU A 126 -19.75 19.77 -12.19
N ALA A 127 -20.00 21.07 -12.26
CA ALA A 127 -21.30 21.60 -12.68
C ALA A 127 -21.60 21.30 -14.16
N GLU A 128 -20.58 21.34 -15.02
CA GLU A 128 -20.73 21.06 -16.46
C GLU A 128 -20.80 19.57 -16.80
N ASN A 129 -20.27 18.70 -15.92
CA ASN A 129 -20.15 17.27 -16.18
C ASN A 129 -20.81 16.40 -15.08
N PRO A 130 -22.14 16.20 -15.10
CA PRO A 130 -22.84 15.37 -14.11
C PRO A 130 -22.36 13.92 -14.05
N LYS A 131 -21.77 13.41 -15.14
CA LYS A 131 -21.19 12.05 -15.14
C LYS A 131 -19.95 11.96 -14.25
N LEU A 132 -19.21 13.05 -14.10
CA LEU A 132 -18.05 13.12 -13.22
C LEU A 132 -18.46 12.98 -11.75
N GLU A 133 -19.58 13.59 -11.35
CA GLU A 133 -20.14 13.48 -10.00
C GLU A 133 -20.47 12.02 -9.65
N VAL A 134 -21.16 11.31 -10.56
CA VAL A 134 -21.44 9.87 -10.39
C VAL A 134 -20.14 9.07 -10.22
N TRP A 135 -19.11 9.37 -11.00
CA TRP A 135 -17.82 8.70 -10.86
C TRP A 135 -17.14 9.01 -9.53
N LEU A 136 -17.20 10.25 -9.05
CA LEU A 136 -16.66 10.62 -7.75
C LEU A 136 -17.34 9.83 -6.62
N ASP A 137 -18.65 9.63 -6.69
CA ASP A 137 -19.40 8.90 -5.68
C ASP A 137 -19.09 7.40 -5.72
N LEU A 138 -19.07 6.78 -6.91
CA LEU A 138 -18.64 5.38 -7.06
C LEU A 138 -17.22 5.15 -6.51
N VAL A 139 -16.31 6.09 -6.75
CA VAL A 139 -14.92 6.02 -6.27
C VAL A 139 -14.87 6.12 -4.74
N LYS A 140 -15.61 7.06 -4.14
CA LYS A 140 -15.69 7.24 -2.68
C LYS A 140 -16.32 6.02 -1.98
N GLU A 141 -17.36 5.45 -2.58
CA GLU A 141 -18.08 4.30 -2.01
C GLU A 141 -17.38 2.96 -2.21
N ASN A 142 -16.27 2.91 -2.96
CA ASN A 142 -15.60 1.66 -3.35
C ASN A 142 -16.52 0.70 -4.14
N THR A 143 -17.43 1.26 -4.94
CA THR A 143 -18.40 0.51 -5.78
C THR A 143 -18.11 0.67 -7.27
N THR A 144 -16.92 1.17 -7.63
CA THR A 144 -16.51 1.29 -9.03
C THR A 144 -16.47 -0.08 -9.72
N PRO A 145 -16.64 -0.14 -11.05
CA PRO A 145 -16.25 -1.32 -11.79
C PRO A 145 -14.75 -1.61 -11.57
N VAL A 146 -14.37 -2.87 -11.81
CA VAL A 146 -12.97 -3.34 -11.71
C VAL A 146 -12.09 -2.64 -12.74
N GLU A 147 -12.65 -2.31 -13.91
CA GLU A 147 -11.97 -1.63 -15.00
C GLU A 147 -12.79 -0.40 -15.43
N ALA A 148 -12.12 0.72 -15.69
CA ALA A 148 -12.76 1.95 -16.12
C ALA A 148 -12.01 2.59 -17.28
N LEU A 149 -12.76 3.00 -18.31
CA LEU A 149 -12.30 3.90 -19.35
C LEU A 149 -13.05 5.22 -19.19
N LEU A 150 -12.31 6.30 -18.94
CA LEU A 150 -12.90 7.61 -18.68
C LEU A 150 -12.50 8.61 -19.76
N ARG A 151 -13.48 9.41 -20.21
CA ARG A 151 -13.26 10.58 -21.05
C ARG A 151 -13.35 11.81 -20.18
N VAL A 152 -12.20 12.34 -19.79
CA VAL A 152 -12.05 13.43 -18.82
C VAL A 152 -10.95 14.37 -19.28
N ASN A 153 -11.05 15.65 -18.96
CA ASN A 153 -9.96 16.61 -19.15
C ASN A 153 -9.01 16.63 -17.92
N SER A 154 -8.02 17.52 -17.95
CA SER A 154 -7.04 17.65 -16.87
C SER A 154 -7.67 18.09 -15.53
N VAL A 155 -8.70 18.94 -15.55
CA VAL A 155 -9.38 19.43 -14.35
C VAL A 155 -10.19 18.31 -13.69
N ALA A 156 -10.99 17.59 -14.46
CA ALA A 156 -11.73 16.42 -14.00
C ALA A 156 -10.80 15.32 -13.46
N THR A 157 -9.66 15.10 -14.11
CA THR A 157 -8.63 14.17 -13.63
C THR A 157 -8.04 14.59 -12.29
N ARG A 158 -7.79 15.90 -12.10
CA ARG A 158 -7.35 16.46 -10.81
C ARG A 158 -8.40 16.22 -9.72
N ALA A 159 -9.68 16.45 -10.00
CA ALA A 159 -10.78 16.18 -9.06
C ALA A 159 -10.87 14.68 -8.68
N LEU A 160 -10.84 13.78 -9.66
CA LEU A 160 -10.82 12.32 -9.44
C LEU A 160 -9.61 11.89 -8.61
N SER A 161 -8.45 12.49 -8.86
CA SER A 161 -7.20 12.17 -8.16
C SER A 161 -7.22 12.53 -6.67
N LYS A 162 -8.20 13.30 -6.19
CA LYS A 162 -8.40 13.56 -4.76
C LYS A 162 -9.02 12.36 -4.02
N VAL A 163 -9.81 11.54 -4.71
CA VAL A 163 -10.56 10.42 -4.13
C VAL A 163 -10.05 9.03 -4.55
N LEU A 164 -9.52 8.90 -5.77
CA LEU A 164 -8.87 7.67 -6.27
C LEU A 164 -7.77 7.09 -5.37
N PRO A 165 -6.97 7.86 -4.60
CA PRO A 165 -5.95 7.31 -3.70
C PRO A 165 -6.48 6.27 -2.70
N PHE A 166 -7.75 6.37 -2.33
CA PHE A 166 -8.39 5.54 -1.32
C PHE A 166 -9.26 4.42 -1.90
N ASN A 167 -9.42 4.39 -3.23
CA ASN A 167 -10.29 3.43 -3.86
C ASN A 167 -9.65 2.04 -3.93
N LEU A 168 -10.40 1.03 -3.53
CA LEU A 168 -9.95 -0.37 -3.43
C LEU A 168 -10.63 -1.29 -4.45
N SER A 169 -11.66 -0.82 -5.15
CA SER A 169 -12.44 -1.59 -6.12
C SER A 169 -11.84 -1.55 -7.53
N LEU A 170 -11.34 -0.39 -7.95
CA LEU A 170 -10.76 -0.18 -9.27
C LEU A 170 -9.38 -0.86 -9.37
N ARG A 171 -9.21 -1.69 -10.39
CA ARG A 171 -7.96 -2.41 -10.71
C ARG A 171 -7.32 -1.91 -12.00
N ALA A 172 -8.10 -1.47 -12.98
CA ALA A 172 -7.59 -0.94 -14.24
C ALA A 172 -8.23 0.42 -14.57
N LEU A 173 -7.40 1.40 -14.90
CA LEU A 173 -7.83 2.74 -15.31
C LEU A 173 -7.23 3.12 -16.65
N ASN A 174 -8.09 3.44 -17.62
CA ASN A 174 -7.73 3.95 -18.92
C ASN A 174 -8.18 5.41 -19.08
N LEU A 175 -7.20 6.30 -19.26
CA LEU A 175 -7.38 7.73 -19.55
C LEU A 175 -6.71 8.13 -20.86
N SER A 176 -6.62 7.21 -21.81
CA SER A 176 -5.88 7.40 -23.05
C SER A 176 -6.62 8.33 -24.01
N GLY A 177 -5.91 9.26 -24.67
CA GLY A 177 -6.48 10.17 -25.67
C GLY A 177 -7.35 11.28 -25.07
N ASN A 178 -6.98 11.80 -23.91
CA ASN A 178 -7.75 12.77 -23.13
C ASN A 178 -7.08 14.17 -23.07
N GLN A 179 -5.97 14.39 -23.79
CA GLN A 179 -5.22 15.65 -23.78
C GLN A 179 -4.80 16.07 -22.37
N LEU A 180 -4.42 15.09 -21.54
CA LEU A 180 -3.99 15.33 -20.17
C LEU A 180 -2.58 15.91 -20.14
N ASN A 181 -2.40 17.01 -19.43
CA ASN A 181 -1.12 17.72 -19.31
C ASN A 181 -0.36 17.35 -18.03
N ASP A 182 0.80 17.98 -17.81
CA ASP A 182 1.64 17.73 -16.64
C ASP A 182 0.97 17.99 -15.28
N MET A 183 -0.05 18.86 -15.21
CA MET A 183 -0.81 19.08 -13.98
C MET A 183 -1.66 17.85 -13.63
N ALA A 184 -2.31 17.25 -14.63
CA ALA A 184 -3.01 15.98 -14.47
C ALA A 184 -2.04 14.84 -14.15
N GLY A 185 -0.85 14.82 -14.77
CA GLY A 185 0.19 13.84 -14.50
C GLY A 185 0.67 13.88 -13.04
N LYS A 186 0.90 15.08 -12.49
CA LYS A 186 1.21 15.25 -11.06
C LYS A 186 0.08 14.75 -10.15
N ALA A 187 -1.18 15.00 -10.52
CA ALA A 187 -2.33 14.52 -9.77
C ALA A 187 -2.41 12.98 -9.76
N LEU A 188 -2.22 12.34 -10.92
CA LEU A 188 -2.17 10.89 -11.07
C LEU A 188 -0.99 10.27 -10.33
N ALA A 189 0.16 10.94 -10.27
CA ALA A 189 1.31 10.49 -9.50
C ALA A 189 0.99 10.39 -8.00
N ASN A 190 0.23 11.35 -7.48
CA ASN A 190 -0.25 11.32 -6.11
C ASN A 190 -1.22 10.16 -5.84
N VAL A 191 -2.02 9.77 -6.85
CA VAL A 191 -2.82 8.53 -6.78
C VAL A 191 -1.89 7.33 -6.63
N LEU A 192 -0.90 7.17 -7.51
CA LEU A 192 0.04 6.05 -7.48
C LEU A 192 0.86 6.01 -6.18
N ARG A 193 1.19 7.15 -5.57
CA ARG A 193 1.96 7.17 -4.32
C ARG A 193 1.22 6.52 -3.14
N ARG A 194 -0.12 6.48 -3.20
CA ARG A 194 -0.98 6.09 -2.07
C ARG A 194 -1.83 4.86 -2.37
N ASN A 195 -2.19 4.66 -3.64
CA ASN A 195 -3.03 3.57 -4.08
C ASN A 195 -2.19 2.35 -4.48
N ASN A 196 -2.33 1.25 -3.74
CA ASN A 196 -1.73 -0.04 -4.09
C ASN A 196 -2.77 -1.06 -4.60
N SER A 197 -3.99 -0.60 -4.87
CA SER A 197 -5.10 -1.41 -5.37
C SER A 197 -5.15 -1.42 -6.90
N LEU A 198 -4.72 -0.34 -7.55
CA LEU A 198 -4.65 -0.23 -8.99
C LEU A 198 -3.47 -1.05 -9.52
N VAL A 199 -3.76 -1.91 -10.51
CA VAL A 199 -2.82 -2.87 -11.09
C VAL A 199 -2.42 -2.44 -12.50
N LYS A 200 -3.33 -1.77 -13.22
CA LYS A 200 -3.15 -1.35 -14.61
C LYS A 200 -3.52 0.12 -14.81
N MET A 201 -2.65 0.88 -15.46
CA MET A 201 -2.91 2.26 -15.85
C MET A 201 -2.50 2.50 -17.31
N GLU A 202 -3.46 2.93 -18.13
CA GLU A 202 -3.30 3.25 -19.56
C GLU A 202 -3.47 4.75 -19.76
N LEU A 203 -2.44 5.40 -20.29
CA LEU A 203 -2.33 6.85 -20.42
C LEU A 203 -1.87 7.28 -21.82
N GLU A 204 -2.15 6.44 -22.83
CA GLU A 204 -1.64 6.65 -24.18
C GLU A 204 -2.17 7.94 -24.80
N GLY A 205 -1.35 8.61 -25.63
CA GLY A 205 -1.79 9.73 -26.46
C GLY A 205 -2.31 10.93 -25.66
N ASN A 206 -1.63 11.27 -24.58
CA ASN A 206 -1.85 12.50 -23.81
C ASN A 206 -0.68 13.48 -24.05
N GLU A 207 -0.62 14.54 -23.25
CA GLU A 207 0.37 15.61 -23.34
C GLU A 207 1.32 15.60 -22.13
N PHE A 208 1.62 14.40 -21.60
CA PHE A 208 2.54 14.25 -20.47
C PHE A 208 3.99 14.53 -20.90
N GLY A 209 4.62 15.43 -20.16
CA GLY A 209 5.99 15.90 -20.39
C GLY A 209 7.01 15.33 -19.41
N PRO A 210 8.23 15.92 -19.38
CA PRO A 210 9.29 15.53 -18.46
C PRO A 210 8.89 15.63 -16.98
N ALA A 211 8.02 16.58 -16.62
CA ALA A 211 7.57 16.75 -15.24
C ALA A 211 6.70 15.55 -14.80
N THR A 212 5.76 15.10 -15.63
CA THR A 212 4.99 13.88 -15.34
C THR A 212 5.88 12.66 -15.19
N ALA A 213 6.87 12.49 -16.07
CA ALA A 213 7.81 11.36 -15.98
C ALA A 213 8.57 11.34 -14.64
N LYS A 214 9.01 12.50 -14.14
CA LYS A 214 9.64 12.62 -12.81
C LYS A 214 8.69 12.27 -11.67
N GLU A 215 7.47 12.78 -11.72
CA GLU A 215 6.45 12.52 -10.69
C GLU A 215 6.05 11.04 -10.65
N PHE A 216 5.87 10.42 -11.81
CA PHE A 216 5.61 8.98 -11.90
C PHE A 216 6.79 8.14 -11.41
N ALA A 217 8.02 8.50 -11.78
CA ALA A 217 9.20 7.83 -11.24
C ALA A 217 9.27 7.90 -9.70
N SER A 218 9.00 9.08 -9.14
CA SER A 218 8.95 9.28 -7.69
C SER A 218 7.85 8.44 -7.03
N ALA A 219 6.64 8.43 -7.58
CA ALA A 219 5.52 7.67 -7.04
C ALA A 219 5.76 6.15 -7.13
N LEU A 220 6.19 5.67 -8.30
CA LEU A 220 6.42 4.25 -8.57
C LEU A 220 7.59 3.67 -7.78
N SER A 221 8.59 4.46 -7.41
CA SER A 221 9.67 4.01 -6.51
C SER A 221 9.16 3.45 -5.18
N THR A 222 7.96 3.86 -4.75
CA THR A 222 7.31 3.40 -3.51
C THR A 222 6.04 2.58 -3.72
N ASN A 223 5.50 2.56 -4.94
CA ASN A 223 4.26 1.85 -5.24
C ASN A 223 4.50 0.33 -5.34
N SER A 224 3.60 -0.45 -4.74
CA SER A 224 3.66 -1.91 -4.73
C SER A 224 2.42 -2.59 -5.30
N GLY A 225 1.54 -1.84 -5.98
CA GLY A 225 0.32 -2.35 -6.60
C GLY A 225 0.37 -2.43 -8.13
N LEU A 226 0.97 -1.43 -8.78
CA LEU A 226 0.90 -1.26 -10.24
C LEU A 226 1.87 -2.20 -10.95
N THR A 227 1.32 -3.06 -11.81
CA THR A 227 2.11 -4.02 -12.62
C THR A 227 2.21 -3.61 -14.08
N TYR A 228 1.26 -2.80 -14.58
CA TYR A 228 1.24 -2.32 -15.95
C TYR A 228 1.05 -0.80 -15.98
N LEU A 229 1.95 -0.11 -16.69
CA LEU A 229 1.82 1.30 -17.03
C LEU A 229 2.11 1.51 -18.50
N SER A 230 1.26 2.27 -19.18
CA SER A 230 1.50 2.68 -20.55
C SER A 230 1.46 4.20 -20.66
N LEU A 231 2.57 4.76 -21.13
CA LEU A 231 2.80 6.19 -21.38
C LEU A 231 2.97 6.46 -22.89
N GLU A 232 2.57 5.51 -23.74
CA GLU A 232 2.77 5.58 -25.17
C GLU A 232 2.28 6.91 -25.77
N SER A 233 2.99 7.41 -26.77
CA SER A 233 2.63 8.63 -27.51
C SER A 233 2.49 9.88 -26.63
N ASN A 234 3.26 9.98 -25.53
CA ASN A 234 3.39 11.19 -24.72
C ASN A 234 4.79 11.83 -24.88
N PRO A 235 4.91 13.16 -24.98
CA PRO A 235 6.20 13.84 -25.17
C PRO A 235 7.03 13.93 -23.87
N LEU A 236 7.47 12.79 -23.32
CA LEU A 236 8.17 12.71 -22.01
C LEU A 236 9.55 13.41 -21.95
N THR A 237 10.05 13.92 -23.07
CA THR A 237 11.26 14.75 -23.17
C THR A 237 10.93 16.06 -23.91
N SER A 238 11.49 17.18 -23.45
CA SER A 238 11.46 18.43 -24.21
C SER A 238 12.73 18.51 -25.07
N ASP A 239 12.52 18.52 -26.39
CA ASP A 239 13.54 18.72 -27.44
C ASP A 239 14.75 17.75 -27.44
N GLU A 240 14.55 16.49 -27.03
CA GLU A 240 15.59 15.43 -26.93
C GLU A 240 16.78 15.74 -25.99
N ALA A 241 16.97 17.00 -25.58
CA ALA A 241 18.02 17.46 -24.69
C ALA A 241 17.66 17.27 -23.21
N ASP A 242 16.40 17.50 -22.83
CA ASP A 242 15.94 17.22 -21.46
C ASP A 242 15.38 15.81 -21.34
N PHE A 243 16.26 14.87 -21.00
CA PHE A 243 15.90 13.49 -20.67
C PHE A 243 15.77 13.28 -19.15
N SER A 244 15.70 14.35 -18.33
CA SER A 244 15.71 14.22 -16.86
C SER A 244 14.50 13.44 -16.32
N GLY A 245 13.35 13.49 -16.99
CA GLY A 245 12.21 12.64 -16.69
C GLY A 245 12.47 11.15 -16.94
N ILE A 246 13.13 10.83 -18.06
CA ILE A 246 13.52 9.45 -18.40
C ILE A 246 14.63 8.94 -17.47
N ALA A 247 15.57 9.80 -17.08
CA ALA A 247 16.59 9.47 -16.09
C ALA A 247 15.95 9.10 -14.74
N ALA A 248 14.91 9.83 -14.32
CA ALA A 248 14.16 9.50 -13.12
C ALA A 248 13.44 8.13 -13.26
N LEU A 249 12.77 7.87 -14.39
CA LEU A 249 12.16 6.56 -14.66
C LEU A 249 13.19 5.43 -14.61
N SER A 250 14.37 5.63 -15.20
CA SER A 250 15.48 4.67 -15.12
C SER A 250 15.91 4.38 -13.69
N GLN A 251 16.05 5.41 -12.85
CA GLN A 251 16.38 5.23 -11.43
C GLN A 251 15.26 4.50 -10.66
N MET A 252 14.00 4.73 -11.02
CA MET A 252 12.89 3.99 -10.45
C MET A 252 12.96 2.50 -10.82
N LEU A 253 13.34 2.16 -12.05
CA LEU A 253 13.47 0.76 -12.49
C LEU A 253 14.51 -0.03 -11.67
N THR A 254 15.53 0.60 -11.08
CA THR A 254 16.51 -0.12 -10.25
C THR A 254 15.94 -0.57 -8.90
N THR A 255 14.87 0.11 -8.43
CA THR A 255 14.29 -0.11 -7.09
C THR A 255 12.92 -0.75 -7.13
N ASN A 256 12.11 -0.43 -8.13
CA ASN A 256 10.76 -0.99 -8.25
C ASN A 256 10.82 -2.47 -8.67
N THR A 257 10.10 -3.30 -7.91
CA THR A 257 10.02 -4.75 -8.10
C THR A 257 8.61 -5.25 -8.43
N THR A 258 7.67 -4.33 -8.65
CA THR A 258 6.24 -4.65 -8.87
C THR A 258 5.85 -4.45 -10.33
N LEU A 259 6.35 -3.40 -10.98
CA LEU A 259 6.06 -3.09 -12.37
C LEU A 259 6.70 -4.16 -13.27
N THR A 260 5.87 -4.85 -14.05
CA THR A 260 6.29 -5.93 -14.95
C THR A 260 6.15 -5.53 -16.42
N SER A 261 5.32 -4.53 -16.72
CA SER A 261 5.14 -4.01 -18.07
C SER A 261 5.11 -2.48 -18.08
N LEU A 262 6.00 -1.91 -18.89
CA LEU A 262 6.08 -0.46 -19.12
C LEU A 262 6.11 -0.19 -20.64
N ASN A 263 5.12 0.54 -21.14
CA ASN A 263 5.08 0.97 -22.54
C ASN A 263 5.52 2.44 -22.64
N LEU A 264 6.65 2.68 -23.31
CA LEU A 264 7.21 3.99 -23.62
C LEU A 264 7.26 4.22 -25.15
N TRP A 265 6.47 3.51 -25.94
CA TRP A 265 6.47 3.66 -27.40
C TRP A 265 6.18 5.11 -27.80
N ARG A 266 6.97 5.66 -28.73
CA ARG A 266 6.80 7.03 -29.25
C ARG A 266 6.76 8.12 -28.14
N THR A 267 7.69 8.06 -27.19
CA THR A 267 7.83 9.02 -26.08
C THR A 267 8.99 9.99 -26.18
N ARG A 268 9.69 10.03 -27.33
CA ARG A 268 10.83 10.92 -27.62
C ARG A 268 12.05 10.68 -26.72
N LEU A 269 12.33 9.44 -26.32
CA LEU A 269 13.44 9.15 -25.38
C LEU A 269 14.81 9.68 -25.84
N GLY A 270 15.10 9.62 -27.15
CA GLY A 270 16.40 9.99 -27.69
C GLY A 270 17.50 8.98 -27.32
N ILE A 271 18.72 9.28 -27.73
CA ILE A 271 19.89 8.41 -27.48
C ILE A 271 20.21 8.37 -25.99
N ASP A 272 20.29 9.52 -25.32
CA ASP A 272 20.64 9.60 -23.90
C ASP A 272 19.56 9.02 -22.99
N GLY A 273 18.28 9.20 -23.32
CA GLY A 273 17.18 8.52 -22.62
C GLY A 273 17.24 7.00 -22.79
N GLY A 274 17.57 6.51 -23.98
CA GLY A 274 17.82 5.09 -24.25
C GLY A 274 18.95 4.50 -23.41
N LYS A 275 20.08 5.20 -23.35
CA LYS A 275 21.24 4.83 -22.51
C LYS A 275 20.88 4.84 -21.02
N ALA A 276 20.12 5.83 -20.57
CA ALA A 276 19.63 5.88 -19.20
C ALA A 276 18.76 4.66 -18.88
N LEU A 277 17.78 4.32 -19.72
CA LEU A 277 16.94 3.14 -19.52
C LEU A 277 17.73 1.84 -19.50
N ALA A 278 18.70 1.68 -20.40
CA ALA A 278 19.56 0.49 -20.41
C ALA A 278 20.34 0.33 -19.10
N LYS A 279 20.87 1.42 -18.55
CA LYS A 279 21.52 1.43 -17.23
C LYS A 279 20.55 0.98 -16.13
N GLY A 280 19.35 1.57 -16.05
CA GLY A 280 18.36 1.20 -15.03
C GLY A 280 17.89 -0.24 -15.15
N MET A 281 17.67 -0.71 -16.37
CA MET A 281 17.30 -2.09 -16.65
C MET A 281 18.36 -3.10 -16.24
N SER A 282 19.66 -2.77 -16.32
CA SER A 282 20.75 -3.68 -15.96
C SER A 282 20.69 -4.16 -14.49
N GLU A 283 20.06 -3.40 -13.61
CA GLU A 283 19.84 -3.75 -12.20
C GLU A 283 18.45 -4.35 -11.93
N ASN A 284 17.49 -4.13 -12.82
CA ASN A 284 16.11 -4.59 -12.66
C ASN A 284 15.97 -6.11 -12.89
N LYS A 285 15.21 -6.77 -12.01
CA LYS A 285 15.02 -8.24 -12.04
C LYS A 285 13.57 -8.68 -12.25
N THR A 286 12.65 -7.75 -12.48
CA THR A 286 11.19 -7.99 -12.41
C THR A 286 10.45 -7.57 -13.67
N MET A 287 10.96 -6.60 -14.42
CA MET A 287 10.37 -6.12 -15.66
C MET A 287 10.40 -7.23 -16.72
N LEU A 288 9.24 -7.53 -17.29
CA LEU A 288 9.07 -8.59 -18.31
C LEU A 288 8.83 -8.01 -19.70
N CYS A 289 8.27 -6.81 -19.79
CA CYS A 289 7.99 -6.12 -21.03
C CYS A 289 8.32 -4.63 -20.89
N LEU A 290 9.26 -4.15 -21.71
CA LEU A 290 9.56 -2.74 -21.83
C LEU A 290 9.53 -2.37 -23.33
N ASP A 291 8.49 -1.64 -23.75
CA ASP A 291 8.41 -1.15 -25.12
C ASP A 291 9.05 0.23 -25.22
N ILE A 292 10.08 0.33 -26.05
CA ILE A 292 10.82 1.57 -26.32
C ILE A 292 10.85 1.88 -27.82
N GLY A 293 9.96 1.29 -28.62
CA GLY A 293 9.92 1.50 -30.06
C GLY A 293 9.64 2.96 -30.43
N ASN A 294 10.10 3.36 -31.61
CA ASN A 294 9.90 4.70 -32.16
C ASN A 294 10.44 5.85 -31.27
N ASN A 295 11.62 5.65 -30.67
CA ASN A 295 12.24 6.61 -29.73
C ASN A 295 13.68 7.03 -30.04
N LYS A 296 14.22 6.66 -31.21
CA LYS A 296 15.62 6.93 -31.59
C LYS A 296 16.66 6.38 -30.58
N VAL A 297 16.35 5.27 -29.94
CA VAL A 297 17.27 4.57 -29.02
C VAL A 297 18.36 3.87 -29.83
N ALA A 298 19.62 3.93 -29.37
CA ALA A 298 20.72 3.24 -30.01
C ALA A 298 20.54 1.71 -29.96
N LEU A 299 20.92 1.03 -31.03
CA LEU A 299 20.78 -0.43 -31.13
C LEU A 299 21.48 -1.16 -29.97
N THR A 300 22.65 -0.69 -29.56
CA THR A 300 23.41 -1.26 -28.44
C THR A 300 22.61 -1.25 -27.13
N ASP A 301 21.96 -0.12 -26.82
CA ASP A 301 21.15 0.04 -25.61
C ASP A 301 19.88 -0.81 -25.67
N ALA A 302 19.22 -0.84 -26.84
CA ALA A 302 18.05 -1.70 -27.06
C ALA A 302 18.40 -3.20 -26.93
N THR A 303 19.56 -3.63 -27.42
CA THR A 303 20.02 -5.02 -27.27
C THR A 303 20.34 -5.37 -25.82
N MET A 304 20.89 -4.43 -25.04
CA MET A 304 21.11 -4.63 -23.60
C MET A 304 19.79 -4.81 -22.86
N ILE A 305 18.82 -3.93 -23.11
CA ILE A 305 17.46 -4.02 -22.54
C ILE A 305 16.82 -5.37 -22.91
N SER A 306 16.86 -5.75 -24.20
CA SER A 306 16.29 -7.02 -24.67
C SER A 306 16.92 -8.23 -23.99
N ARG A 307 18.23 -8.21 -23.76
CA ARG A 307 18.92 -9.28 -23.03
C ARG A 307 18.44 -9.35 -21.58
N THR A 308 18.37 -8.22 -20.87
CA THR A 308 17.91 -8.21 -19.48
C THR A 308 16.46 -8.66 -19.34
N LEU A 309 15.58 -8.28 -20.29
CA LEU A 309 14.21 -8.77 -20.33
C LEU A 309 14.15 -10.30 -20.51
N ALA A 310 14.99 -10.87 -21.39
CA ALA A 310 15.07 -12.32 -21.55
C ALA A 310 15.53 -13.03 -20.25
N GLU A 311 16.55 -12.48 -19.58
CA GLU A 311 17.01 -13.00 -18.28
C GLU A 311 15.91 -12.89 -17.19
N ASN A 312 15.11 -11.81 -17.20
CA ASN A 312 13.96 -11.65 -16.30
C ASN A 312 12.84 -12.65 -16.60
N LEU A 313 12.55 -12.89 -17.87
CA LEU A 313 11.55 -13.85 -18.30
C LEU A 313 11.94 -15.28 -17.88
N ASP A 314 13.19 -15.68 -18.12
CA ASP A 314 13.71 -16.98 -17.69
C ASP A 314 13.59 -17.16 -16.16
N ARG A 315 13.93 -16.11 -15.39
CA ARG A 315 13.76 -16.09 -13.93
C ARG A 315 12.29 -16.25 -13.54
N TYR A 316 11.39 -15.50 -14.18
CA TYR A 316 9.96 -15.56 -13.92
C TYR A 316 9.39 -16.95 -14.20
N ASP A 317 9.69 -17.53 -15.36
CA ASP A 317 9.23 -18.86 -15.76
C ASP A 317 9.77 -19.95 -14.82
N ALA A 318 11.03 -19.82 -14.36
CA ALA A 318 11.58 -20.73 -13.37
C ALA A 318 10.84 -20.69 -12.03
N VAL A 319 10.42 -19.50 -11.59
CA VAL A 319 9.60 -19.35 -10.38
C VAL A 319 8.20 -19.93 -10.58
N GLN A 320 7.56 -19.67 -11.73
CA GLN A 320 6.22 -20.20 -12.02
C GLN A 320 6.20 -21.73 -12.09
N ARG A 321 7.21 -22.34 -12.72
CA ARG A 321 7.34 -23.80 -12.79
C ARG A 321 7.44 -24.43 -11.40
N LYS A 322 8.31 -23.89 -10.54
CA LYS A 322 8.46 -24.36 -9.14
C LYS A 322 7.16 -24.22 -8.35
N LYS A 323 6.42 -23.11 -8.53
CA LYS A 323 5.10 -22.92 -7.91
C LYS A 323 4.09 -23.95 -8.42
N GLY A 324 4.09 -24.25 -9.72
CA GLY A 324 3.25 -25.28 -10.33
C GLY A 324 3.55 -26.68 -9.79
N GLU A 325 4.83 -27.06 -9.71
CA GLU A 325 5.30 -28.32 -9.13
C GLU A 325 4.88 -28.46 -7.66
N MET A 326 5.04 -27.39 -6.88
CA MET A 326 4.61 -27.36 -5.47
C MET A 326 3.10 -27.55 -5.33
N LYS A 327 2.29 -26.83 -6.11
CA LYS A 327 0.82 -26.97 -6.11
C LYS A 327 0.39 -28.38 -6.50
N LYS A 328 1.04 -28.97 -7.51
CA LYS A 328 0.78 -30.36 -7.92
C LYS A 328 1.10 -31.35 -6.80
N GLY A 329 2.27 -31.21 -6.15
CA GLY A 329 2.63 -32.05 -5.00
C GLY A 329 1.66 -31.90 -3.82
N GLN A 330 1.20 -30.69 -3.51
CA GLN A 330 0.19 -30.43 -2.49
C GLN A 330 -1.16 -31.10 -2.82
N MET A 331 -1.59 -31.03 -4.09
CA MET A 331 -2.82 -31.65 -4.56
C MET A 331 -2.74 -33.19 -4.47
N GLU A 332 -1.63 -33.79 -4.92
CA GLU A 332 -1.41 -35.24 -4.84
C GLU A 332 -1.37 -35.72 -3.38
N ALA A 333 -0.73 -34.97 -2.48
CA ALA A 333 -0.74 -35.28 -1.04
C ALA A 333 -2.15 -35.19 -0.45
N ALA A 334 -2.92 -34.15 -0.79
CA ALA A 334 -4.31 -34.01 -0.35
C ALA A 334 -5.20 -35.15 -0.86
N GLU A 335 -5.00 -35.61 -2.10
CA GLU A 335 -5.72 -36.75 -2.67
C GLU A 335 -5.39 -38.06 -1.94
N ARG A 336 -4.11 -38.31 -1.64
CA ARG A 336 -3.69 -39.49 -0.84
C ARG A 336 -4.33 -39.50 0.54
N MET A 337 -4.36 -38.36 1.22
CA MET A 337 -5.01 -38.23 2.53
C MET A 337 -6.52 -38.50 2.43
N ARG A 338 -7.20 -38.01 1.38
CA ARG A 338 -8.62 -38.30 1.15
C ARG A 338 -8.89 -39.79 0.93
N LYS A 339 -8.05 -40.47 0.14
CA LYS A 339 -8.16 -41.93 -0.09
C LYS A 339 -7.93 -42.73 1.19
N GLN A 340 -6.89 -42.40 1.96
CA GLN A 340 -6.63 -43.03 3.25
C GLN A 340 -7.80 -42.86 4.21
N HIS A 341 -8.34 -41.65 4.34
CA HIS A 341 -9.50 -41.39 5.20
C HIS A 341 -10.75 -42.15 4.72
N GLU A 342 -10.94 -42.30 3.41
CA GLU A 342 -12.04 -43.10 2.85
C GLU A 342 -11.86 -44.61 3.14
N GLU A 343 -10.64 -45.13 3.01
CA GLU A 343 -10.29 -46.52 3.34
C GLU A 343 -10.46 -46.80 4.83
N GLU A 344 -9.96 -45.92 5.71
CA GLU A 344 -10.16 -46.01 7.15
C GLU A 344 -11.66 -45.97 7.52
N ARG A 345 -12.44 -45.13 6.84
CA ARG A 345 -13.90 -45.08 7.03
C ARG A 345 -14.55 -46.40 6.63
N LYS A 346 -14.22 -46.95 5.45
CA LYS A 346 -14.73 -48.25 4.99
C LYS A 346 -14.31 -49.38 5.93
N GLN A 347 -13.09 -49.32 6.47
CA GLN A 347 -12.58 -50.32 7.41
C GLN A 347 -13.32 -50.26 8.74
N LYS A 348 -13.56 -49.07 9.29
CA LYS A 348 -14.40 -48.87 10.48
C LYS A 348 -15.84 -49.33 10.26
N GLU A 349 -16.44 -49.00 9.12
CA GLU A 349 -17.78 -49.47 8.73
C GLU A 349 -17.81 -51.01 8.65
N HIS A 350 -16.77 -51.65 8.09
CA HIS A 350 -16.67 -53.11 8.02
C HIS A 350 -16.50 -53.76 9.40
N GLU A 351 -15.67 -53.18 10.28
CA GLU A 351 -15.48 -53.65 11.65
C GLU A 351 -16.78 -53.55 12.45
N GLN A 352 -17.50 -52.43 12.34
CA GLN A 352 -18.83 -52.25 12.94
C GLN A 352 -19.82 -53.32 12.45
N TRP A 353 -19.87 -53.56 11.14
CA TRP A 353 -20.72 -54.60 10.57
C TRP A 353 -20.37 -56.02 11.09
N LEU A 354 -19.08 -56.32 11.25
CA LEU A 354 -18.64 -57.61 11.82
C LEU A 354 -19.06 -57.76 13.28
N ASP A 355 -18.98 -56.69 14.08
CA ASP A 355 -19.46 -56.66 15.47
C ASP A 355 -20.96 -56.84 15.57
N GLU A 356 -21.74 -56.14 14.75
CA GLU A 356 -23.19 -56.31 14.67
C GLU A 356 -23.55 -57.77 14.35
N ARG A 357 -22.91 -58.39 13.34
CA ARG A 357 -23.14 -59.81 13.06
C ARG A 357 -22.67 -60.74 14.17
N ARG A 358 -21.61 -60.40 14.92
CA ARG A 358 -21.18 -61.17 16.10
C ARG A 358 -22.28 -61.15 17.16
N VAL A 359 -22.82 -59.98 17.45
CA VAL A 359 -23.91 -59.80 18.42
C VAL A 359 -25.17 -60.53 17.95
N GLU A 360 -25.60 -60.36 16.70
CA GLU A 360 -26.75 -61.08 16.13
C GLU A 360 -26.61 -62.60 16.30
N ARG A 361 -25.47 -63.18 15.89
CA ARG A 361 -25.22 -64.62 16.03
C ARG A 361 -25.24 -65.07 17.48
N GLN A 362 -24.71 -64.26 18.40
CA GLN A 362 -24.72 -64.58 19.82
C GLN A 362 -26.15 -64.55 20.37
N THR A 363 -26.92 -63.50 20.05
CA THR A 363 -28.32 -63.39 20.48
C THR A 363 -29.19 -64.53 19.95
N GLU A 364 -28.97 -64.98 18.71
CA GLU A 364 -29.69 -66.12 18.14
C GLU A 364 -29.29 -67.44 18.82
N ARG A 365 -28.00 -67.64 19.13
CA ARG A 365 -27.55 -68.79 19.92
C ARG A 365 -28.17 -68.80 21.31
N ASP A 366 -28.17 -67.66 21.99
CA ASP A 366 -28.75 -67.51 23.32
C ASP A 366 -30.27 -67.76 23.27
N ARG A 367 -30.95 -67.34 22.20
CA ARG A 367 -32.37 -67.61 21.97
C ARG A 367 -32.66 -69.10 21.75
N ILE A 368 -31.88 -69.78 20.92
CA ILE A 368 -32.01 -71.22 20.67
C ILE A 368 -31.73 -72.01 21.95
N GLU A 369 -30.67 -71.65 22.69
CA GLU A 369 -30.31 -72.30 23.95
C GLU A 369 -31.41 -72.08 25.00
N ALA A 370 -31.94 -70.87 25.12
CA ALA A 370 -33.07 -70.56 25.99
C ALA A 370 -34.33 -71.37 25.63
N GLU A 371 -34.62 -71.55 24.34
CA GLU A 371 -35.74 -72.39 23.88
C GLU A 371 -35.50 -73.88 24.21
N ARG A 372 -34.28 -74.38 24.03
CA ARG A 372 -33.90 -75.75 24.43
C ARG A 372 -34.06 -75.96 25.93
N GLN A 373 -33.55 -75.03 26.75
CA GLN A 373 -33.68 -75.08 28.21
C GLN A 373 -35.15 -75.05 28.64
N ARG A 374 -35.98 -74.22 27.98
CA ARG A 374 -37.42 -74.18 28.22
C ARG A 374 -38.08 -75.53 27.90
N LYS A 375 -37.78 -76.13 26.74
CA LYS A 375 -38.30 -77.45 26.35
C LYS A 375 -37.86 -78.54 27.33
N LEU A 376 -36.59 -78.53 27.75
CA LEU A 376 -36.07 -79.47 28.74
C LEU A 376 -36.82 -79.33 30.07
N LYS A 377 -37.05 -78.10 30.53
CA LYS A 377 -37.82 -77.83 31.75
C LYS A 377 -39.27 -78.28 31.64
N GLU A 378 -39.92 -78.04 30.50
CA GLU A 378 -41.28 -78.54 30.23
C GLU A 378 -41.33 -80.09 30.23
N GLU A 379 -40.31 -80.76 29.71
CA GLU A 379 -40.15 -82.23 29.74
C GLU A 379 -39.93 -82.75 31.17
N GLU A 380 -39.04 -82.12 31.94
CA GLU A 380 -38.80 -82.44 33.36
C GLU A 380 -40.06 -82.25 34.20
N ASP A 381 -40.79 -81.15 34.00
CA ASP A 381 -42.05 -80.88 34.69
C ASP A 381 -43.12 -81.93 34.31
N ARG A 382 -43.20 -82.35 33.03
CA ARG A 382 -44.05 -83.48 32.60
C ARG A 382 -43.66 -84.78 33.29
N GLN A 383 -42.37 -85.10 33.37
CA GLN A 383 -41.89 -86.30 34.04
C GLN A 383 -42.17 -86.27 35.55
N ARG A 384 -42.01 -85.12 36.20
CA ARG A 384 -42.42 -84.90 37.60
C ARG A 384 -43.90 -85.14 37.78
N GLN A 385 -44.76 -84.56 36.94
CA GLN A 385 -46.21 -84.80 36.99
C GLN A 385 -46.58 -86.27 36.80
N ILE A 386 -45.92 -86.98 35.87
CA ILE A 386 -46.12 -88.43 35.67
C ILE A 386 -45.67 -89.22 36.90
N SER A 387 -44.52 -88.87 37.48
CA SER A 387 -43.99 -89.49 38.69
C SER A 387 -44.93 -89.27 39.88
N ASP A 388 -45.39 -88.04 40.09
CA ASP A 388 -46.33 -87.67 41.15
C ASP A 388 -47.68 -88.36 40.96
N ARG A 389 -48.17 -88.47 39.72
CA ARG A 389 -49.40 -89.24 39.41
C ARG A 389 -49.22 -90.72 39.72
N LYS A 390 -48.10 -91.33 39.32
CA LYS A 390 -47.77 -92.73 39.66
C LYS A 390 -47.59 -92.93 41.17
N ALA A 391 -47.01 -91.96 41.87
CA ALA A 391 -46.85 -91.98 43.32
C ALA A 391 -48.21 -91.85 44.03
N ALA A 392 -49.09 -90.96 43.55
CA ALA A 392 -50.46 -90.82 44.03
C ALA A 392 -51.32 -92.06 43.74
N GLU A 393 -51.19 -92.67 42.56
CA GLU A 393 -51.83 -93.96 42.22
C GLU A 393 -51.34 -95.08 43.16
N ARG A 394 -50.02 -95.20 43.39
CA ARG A 394 -49.47 -96.17 44.36
C ARG A 394 -49.92 -95.89 45.79
N ALA A 395 -49.95 -94.62 46.20
CA ALA A 395 -50.42 -94.21 47.51
C ALA A 395 -51.92 -94.54 47.68
N ALA A 396 -52.74 -94.30 46.66
CA ALA A 396 -54.14 -94.66 46.63
C ALA A 396 -54.34 -96.19 46.66
N GLN A 397 -53.53 -96.97 45.94
CA GLN A 397 -53.53 -98.44 46.02
C GLN A 397 -53.17 -98.94 47.42
N LEU A 398 -52.11 -98.39 48.04
CA LEU A 398 -51.72 -98.67 49.42
C LEU A 398 -52.81 -98.26 50.43
N GLU A 399 -53.52 -97.15 50.19
CA GLU A 399 -54.64 -96.70 51.02
C GLU A 399 -55.87 -97.62 50.86
N LEU A 400 -56.12 -98.11 49.64
CA LEU A 400 -57.15 -99.11 49.34
C LEU A 400 -56.80 -100.46 49.99
N GLU A 401 -55.53 -100.86 49.99
CA GLU A 401 -55.04 -102.04 50.71
C GLU A 401 -55.12 -101.86 52.23
N LYS A 402 -54.82 -100.67 52.78
CA LYS A 402 -55.05 -100.34 54.19
C LYS A 402 -56.55 -100.39 54.54
N LYS A 403 -57.45 -99.94 53.65
CA LYS A 403 -58.91 -100.06 53.79
C LYS A 403 -59.38 -101.53 53.69
N LYS A 404 -58.77 -102.36 52.83
CA LYS A 404 -59.00 -103.82 52.76
C LYS A 404 -58.49 -104.54 54.02
N LYS A 405 -57.35 -104.13 54.58
CA LYS A 405 -56.81 -104.65 55.85
C LYS A 405 -57.61 -104.18 57.08
N LYS A 406 -58.10 -102.93 57.11
CA LYS A 406 -59.02 -102.44 58.15
C LYS A 406 -60.40 -103.12 58.09
N LYS A 407 -60.93 -103.44 56.90
CA LYS A 407 -62.16 -104.26 56.77
C LYS A 407 -61.99 -105.71 57.25
N LYS A 408 -60.77 -106.27 57.23
CA LYS A 408 -60.48 -107.58 57.84
C LYS A 408 -60.16 -107.52 59.34
N GLY A 409 -59.78 -106.36 59.90
CA GLY A 409 -59.54 -106.18 61.34
C GLY A 409 -60.76 -105.74 62.16
N GLY A 410 -61.83 -105.27 61.52
CA GLY A 410 -62.94 -104.56 62.17
C GLY A 410 -64.25 -105.34 62.40
N LYS A 411 -64.29 -106.67 62.25
CA LYS A 411 -65.45 -107.49 62.64
C LYS A 411 -65.06 -108.60 63.62
N LYS A 412 -64.70 -108.16 64.83
CA LYS A 412 -64.89 -108.87 66.11
C LYS A 412 -65.48 -107.87 67.11
N LYS A 413 -66.81 -107.74 67.13
CA LYS A 413 -67.69 -107.56 68.32
C LYS A 413 -69.03 -106.93 67.93
N LYS A 414 -70.08 -107.66 68.31
CA LYS A 414 -71.52 -107.34 68.44
C LYS A 414 -72.28 -106.92 67.19
#